data_AF-E4THD7-F1
#
_entry.id   AF-E4THD7-F1
#
_cell.length_a   1.000
_cell.length_b   1.000
_cell.length_c   1.000
_cell.angle_alpha   90.00
_cell.angle_beta   90.00
_cell.angle_gamma   90.00
#
_symmetry.space_group_name_H-M   'P 1'
#
loop_
_entity.id
_entity.type
_entity.pdbx_description
1 polymer ?
#
loop_
_entity_poly.entity_id
_entity_poly.type
_entity_poly.pdbx_seq_one_letter_code
_entity_poly.pdbx_strand_id
1 'polypeptide(L)'
;MVDLSKYDNSWYDPGNKIKILIWYFINLLFFKTSIPYPSKIKVLLLRIFGAKIGKNVVIKPCVNIKYPWFLKIGDNVWIGENVWIDNLTTVEIGNNVCISQGAYIFTGNHNYKTQSFDLIIKPVIIEDGVWIGAKAIVCPGVRCKSHSILSVGSVATKDLEEYTVYQGNPAVPKRKRIIDDGT
;
A
#
# COMPACT_ATOMS: atom_id res chain seq x y z
N MET A 1 21.89 24.35 -2.59
CA MET A 1 21.49 23.93 -1.22
C MET A 1 19.98 23.71 -1.23
N VAL A 2 19.44 22.80 -0.40
CA VAL A 2 17.98 22.64 -0.23
C VAL A 2 17.41 23.86 0.49
N ASP A 3 16.23 24.32 0.08
CA ASP A 3 15.52 25.49 0.62
C ASP A 3 14.02 25.21 0.64
N LEU A 4 13.53 24.76 1.80
CA LEU A 4 12.13 24.38 1.97
C LEU A 4 11.17 25.57 2.00
N SER A 5 11.67 26.82 2.06
CA SER A 5 10.80 28.00 1.92
C SER A 5 10.22 28.12 0.50
N LYS A 6 10.83 27.43 -0.48
CA LYS A 6 10.40 27.34 -1.87
C LYS A 6 9.55 26.11 -2.17
N TYR A 7 9.19 25.31 -1.17
CA TYR A 7 8.36 24.12 -1.34
C TYR A 7 6.98 24.50 -1.89
N ASP A 8 6.57 23.84 -2.97
CA ASP A 8 5.25 24.03 -3.57
C ASP A 8 4.47 22.70 -3.62
N ASN A 9 3.28 22.71 -3.01
CA ASN A 9 2.29 21.64 -3.11
C ASN A 9 0.90 22.15 -3.52
N SER A 10 0.81 23.35 -4.08
CA SER A 10 -0.47 23.96 -4.49
C SER A 10 -1.21 23.12 -5.53
N TRP A 11 -0.48 22.34 -6.33
CA TRP A 11 -1.03 21.38 -7.30
C TRP A 11 -1.63 20.13 -6.68
N TYR A 12 -1.28 19.79 -5.43
CA TYR A 12 -1.69 18.55 -4.78
C TYR A 12 -3.02 18.72 -4.05
N ASP A 13 -4.05 18.01 -4.52
CA ASP A 13 -5.35 17.92 -3.87
C ASP A 13 -5.54 16.53 -3.21
N PRO A 14 -5.39 16.41 -1.87
CA PRO A 14 -5.69 15.18 -1.15
C PRO A 14 -7.20 14.93 -0.98
N GLY A 15 -8.05 15.90 -1.32
CA GLY A 15 -9.50 15.88 -1.12
C GLY A 15 -9.97 16.80 0.01
N ASN A 16 -11.28 16.78 0.25
CA ASN A 16 -11.95 17.66 1.19
C ASN A 16 -11.37 17.59 2.62
N LYS A 17 -11.00 18.74 3.21
CA LYS A 17 -10.37 18.85 4.54
C LYS A 17 -11.22 18.27 5.68
N ILE A 18 -12.53 18.45 5.65
CA ILE A 18 -13.45 17.89 6.66
C ILE A 18 -13.48 16.36 6.52
N LYS A 19 -13.57 15.85 5.30
CA LYS A 19 -13.49 14.40 5.03
C LYS A 19 -12.18 13.81 5.55
N ILE A 20 -11.05 14.49 5.33
CA ILE A 20 -9.74 14.09 5.85
C ILE A 20 -9.73 14.06 7.38
N LEU A 21 -10.26 15.11 8.03
CA LEU A 21 -10.32 15.19 9.48
C LEU A 21 -11.17 14.06 10.08
N ILE A 22 -12.36 13.82 9.53
CA ILE A 22 -13.23 12.73 10.00
C ILE A 22 -12.52 11.38 9.78
N TRP A 23 -11.93 11.17 8.60
CA TRP A 23 -11.19 9.94 8.32
C TRP A 23 -10.04 9.72 9.31
N TYR A 24 -9.32 10.76 9.69
CA TYR A 24 -8.24 10.66 10.66
C TYR A 24 -8.71 10.02 11.98
N PHE A 25 -9.87 10.47 12.50
CA PHE A 25 -10.46 9.88 13.72
C PHE A 25 -10.97 8.46 13.50
N ILE A 26 -11.63 8.19 12.37
CA ILE A 26 -12.09 6.83 12.04
C ILE A 26 -10.90 5.86 11.93
N ASN A 27 -9.83 6.26 11.26
CA ASN A 27 -8.60 5.49 11.13
C ASN A 27 -7.95 5.23 12.49
N LEU A 28 -7.91 6.24 13.38
CA LEU A 28 -7.40 6.08 14.73
C LEU A 28 -8.22 5.07 15.55
N LEU A 29 -9.56 5.17 15.51
CA LEU A 29 -10.46 4.38 16.34
C LEU A 29 -10.63 2.94 15.84
N PHE A 30 -10.69 2.71 14.53
CA PHE A 30 -11.05 1.39 13.96
C PHE A 30 -9.90 0.64 13.30
N PHE A 31 -8.82 1.32 12.88
CA PHE A 31 -7.76 0.70 12.09
C PHE A 31 -6.43 0.64 12.84
N LYS A 32 -5.95 1.77 13.37
CA LYS A 32 -4.68 1.87 14.11
C LYS A 32 -4.73 1.28 15.52
N THR A 33 -5.92 0.95 16.00
CA THR A 33 -6.12 0.32 17.30
C THR A 33 -5.73 -1.16 17.30
N SER A 34 -5.36 -1.69 18.47
CA SER A 34 -5.17 -3.13 18.70
C SER A 34 -6.49 -3.88 18.93
N ILE A 35 -7.62 -3.19 19.02
CA ILE A 35 -8.94 -3.82 19.15
C ILE A 35 -9.24 -4.64 17.88
N PRO A 36 -9.60 -5.93 17.99
CA PRO A 36 -9.80 -6.81 16.85
C PRO A 36 -11.20 -6.63 16.23
N TYR A 37 -11.51 -5.41 15.77
CA TYR A 37 -12.77 -5.16 15.06
C TYR A 37 -12.92 -6.11 13.85
N PRO A 38 -14.12 -6.68 13.64
CA PRO A 38 -14.40 -7.50 12.46
C PRO A 38 -14.05 -6.80 11.16
N SER A 39 -13.39 -7.49 10.23
CA SER A 39 -12.99 -6.93 8.93
C SER A 39 -14.17 -6.36 8.14
N LYS A 40 -15.38 -6.93 8.29
CA LYS A 40 -16.61 -6.43 7.64
C LYS A 40 -16.91 -4.97 8.03
N ILE A 41 -16.69 -4.59 9.29
CA ILE A 41 -16.90 -3.20 9.77
C ILE A 41 -15.85 -2.28 9.14
N LYS A 42 -14.57 -2.68 9.17
CA LYS A 42 -13.48 -1.93 8.55
C LYS A 42 -13.71 -1.72 7.05
N VAL A 43 -14.12 -2.76 6.33
CA VAL A 43 -14.45 -2.69 4.90
C VAL A 43 -15.62 -1.76 4.63
N LEU A 44 -16.68 -1.80 5.44
CA LEU A 44 -17.82 -0.89 5.33
C LEU A 44 -17.36 0.58 5.48
N LEU A 45 -16.58 0.88 6.52
CA LEU A 45 -16.06 2.23 6.76
C LEU A 45 -15.18 2.71 5.60
N LEU A 46 -14.29 1.87 5.07
CA LEU A 46 -13.47 2.23 3.91
C LEU A 46 -14.33 2.55 2.68
N ARG A 47 -15.37 1.75 2.41
CA ARG A 47 -16.30 1.99 1.29
C ARG A 47 -17.08 3.28 1.45
N ILE A 48 -17.57 3.59 2.66
CA ILE A 48 -18.22 4.89 2.97
C ILE A 48 -17.30 6.06 2.63
N PHE A 49 -16.00 5.93 2.87
CA PHE A 49 -15.02 6.97 2.55
C PHE A 49 -14.51 6.95 1.10
N GLY A 50 -15.04 6.07 0.25
CA GLY A 50 -14.81 6.06 -1.20
C GLY A 50 -13.82 5.00 -1.69
N ALA A 51 -13.36 4.08 -0.84
CA ALA A 51 -12.57 2.94 -1.31
C ALA A 51 -13.41 1.97 -2.13
N LYS A 52 -12.81 1.34 -3.14
CA LYS A 52 -13.41 0.21 -3.87
C LYS A 52 -12.83 -1.07 -3.32
N ILE A 53 -13.64 -1.90 -2.68
CA ILE A 53 -13.17 -3.12 -1.99
C ILE A 53 -14.04 -4.30 -2.38
N GLY A 54 -13.42 -5.40 -2.78
CA GLY A 54 -14.04 -6.67 -3.12
C GLY A 54 -14.55 -7.47 -1.91
N LYS A 55 -14.75 -8.77 -2.10
CA LYS A 55 -15.24 -9.75 -1.13
C LYS A 55 -14.09 -10.40 -0.38
N ASN A 56 -14.38 -10.97 0.80
CA ASN A 56 -13.43 -11.76 1.60
C ASN A 56 -12.11 -11.04 1.93
N VAL A 57 -12.16 -9.72 2.14
CA VAL A 57 -11.00 -8.94 2.56
C VAL A 57 -10.83 -9.01 4.08
N VAL A 58 -9.66 -9.43 4.53
CA VAL A 58 -9.27 -9.50 5.94
C VAL A 58 -8.32 -8.35 6.26
N ILE A 59 -8.67 -7.53 7.25
CA ILE A 59 -7.87 -6.38 7.69
C ILE A 59 -7.56 -6.55 9.18
N LYS A 60 -6.31 -6.89 9.47
CA LYS A 60 -5.85 -7.14 10.83
C LYS A 60 -5.74 -5.85 11.67
N PRO A 61 -5.56 -5.96 13.01
CA PRO A 61 -5.36 -4.80 13.88
C PRO A 61 -4.14 -3.96 13.52
N CYS A 62 -4.10 -2.72 14.01
CA CYS A 62 -3.00 -1.78 13.85
C CYS A 62 -2.65 -1.42 12.39
N VAL A 63 -3.56 -1.62 11.45
CA VAL A 63 -3.39 -1.18 10.05
C VAL A 63 -3.58 0.33 9.96
N ASN A 64 -2.81 1.00 9.10
CA ASN A 64 -2.94 2.43 8.86
C ASN A 64 -3.21 2.69 7.37
N ILE A 65 -4.26 3.44 7.05
CA ILE A 65 -4.62 3.80 5.67
C ILE A 65 -4.78 5.31 5.59
N LYS A 66 -4.01 5.97 4.72
CA LYS A 66 -3.99 7.44 4.63
C LYS A 66 -5.27 8.01 4.03
N TYR A 67 -5.64 7.62 2.82
CA TYR A 67 -6.78 8.17 2.07
C TYR A 67 -7.60 7.06 1.38
N PRO A 68 -8.75 6.62 1.95
CA PRO A 68 -9.53 5.52 1.39
C PRO A 68 -10.01 5.74 -0.04
N TRP A 69 -10.30 6.99 -0.43
CA TRP A 69 -10.74 7.32 -1.79
C TRP A 69 -9.66 7.11 -2.86
N PHE A 70 -8.41 6.86 -2.47
CA PHE A 70 -7.33 6.44 -3.36
C PHE A 70 -7.00 4.94 -3.24
N LEU A 71 -7.91 4.13 -2.67
CA LEU A 71 -7.66 2.71 -2.42
C LEU A 71 -8.62 1.83 -3.23
N LYS A 72 -8.06 0.89 -3.99
CA LYS A 72 -8.78 -0.19 -4.65
C LYS A 72 -8.23 -1.53 -4.19
N ILE A 73 -9.11 -2.45 -3.79
CA ILE A 73 -8.77 -3.80 -3.33
C ILE A 73 -9.72 -4.80 -4.00
N GLY A 74 -9.18 -5.86 -4.60
CA GLY A 74 -9.92 -6.97 -5.18
C GLY A 74 -10.51 -7.93 -4.15
N ASP A 75 -10.77 -9.16 -4.59
CA ASP A 75 -11.35 -10.23 -3.79
C ASP A 75 -10.26 -11.07 -3.09
N ASN A 76 -10.60 -11.66 -1.94
CA ASN A 76 -9.76 -12.61 -1.20
C ASN A 76 -8.38 -12.03 -0.81
N VAL A 77 -8.36 -10.82 -0.26
CA VAL A 77 -7.14 -10.12 0.13
C VAL A 77 -6.89 -10.22 1.63
N TRP A 78 -5.65 -10.49 2.01
CA TRP A 78 -5.19 -10.44 3.40
C TRP A 78 -4.26 -9.24 3.65
N ILE A 79 -4.61 -8.41 4.63
CA ILE A 79 -3.78 -7.31 5.11
C ILE A 79 -3.39 -7.57 6.57
N GLY A 80 -2.10 -7.84 6.77
CA GLY A 80 -1.49 -8.17 8.05
C GLY A 80 -1.42 -6.99 9.03
N GLU A 81 -1.04 -7.31 10.26
CA GLU A 81 -0.94 -6.33 11.35
C GLU A 81 0.13 -5.29 11.05
N ASN A 82 -0.07 -4.05 11.50
CA ASN A 82 0.91 -2.98 11.34
C ASN A 82 1.26 -2.63 9.88
N VAL A 83 0.48 -3.09 8.90
CA VAL A 83 0.63 -2.64 7.51
C VAL A 83 0.26 -1.16 7.42
N TRP A 84 1.10 -0.38 6.74
CA TRP A 84 0.82 1.02 6.46
C TRP A 84 0.71 1.25 4.95
N ILE A 85 -0.48 1.67 4.53
CA ILE A 85 -0.80 2.11 3.17
C ILE A 85 -0.83 3.65 3.19
N ASP A 86 0.30 4.26 2.85
CA ASP A 86 0.49 5.71 2.79
C ASP A 86 0.24 6.24 1.39
N ASN A 87 -1.04 6.20 1.00
CA ASN A 87 -1.49 6.46 -0.36
C ASN A 87 -1.88 7.93 -0.58
N LEU A 88 -0.91 8.78 -0.93
CA LEU A 88 -1.15 10.16 -1.39
C LEU A 88 -1.80 10.23 -2.78
N THR A 89 -1.63 9.17 -3.58
CA THR A 89 -2.37 8.86 -4.80
C THR A 89 -2.72 7.36 -4.82
N THR A 90 -3.29 6.86 -5.91
CA THR A 90 -3.88 5.52 -6.03
C THR A 90 -2.93 4.39 -5.60
N VAL A 91 -3.45 3.49 -4.75
CA VAL A 91 -2.92 2.15 -4.53
C VAL A 91 -3.98 1.16 -5.00
N GLU A 92 -3.62 0.31 -5.96
CA GLU A 92 -4.49 -0.75 -6.49
C GLU A 92 -3.95 -2.11 -6.08
N ILE A 93 -4.79 -2.91 -5.42
CA ILE A 93 -4.49 -4.26 -4.97
C ILE A 93 -5.48 -5.19 -5.67
N GLY A 94 -4.95 -6.19 -6.39
CA GLY A 94 -5.72 -7.19 -7.13
C GLY A 94 -6.37 -8.25 -6.24
N ASN A 95 -6.70 -9.38 -6.84
CA ASN A 95 -7.32 -10.52 -6.19
C ASN A 95 -6.27 -11.47 -5.60
N ASN A 96 -6.64 -12.20 -4.54
CA ASN A 96 -5.80 -13.24 -3.94
C ASN A 96 -4.42 -12.72 -3.48
N VAL A 97 -4.36 -11.46 -3.07
CA VAL A 97 -3.13 -10.80 -2.61
C VAL A 97 -2.94 -11.00 -1.11
N CYS A 98 -1.70 -11.28 -0.70
CA CYS A 98 -1.31 -11.28 0.70
C CYS A 98 -0.29 -10.16 0.97
N ILE A 99 -0.62 -9.27 1.89
CA ILE A 99 0.28 -8.24 2.41
C ILE A 99 0.57 -8.59 3.87
N SER A 100 1.76 -9.08 4.15
CA SER A 100 2.16 -9.55 5.47
C SER A 100 2.48 -8.39 6.41
N GLN A 101 2.51 -8.72 7.70
CA GLN A 101 2.61 -7.77 8.81
C GLN A 101 3.79 -6.79 8.67
N GLY A 102 3.54 -5.54 9.03
CA GLY A 102 4.53 -4.47 9.03
C GLY A 102 4.99 -4.00 7.66
N ALA A 103 4.38 -4.49 6.56
CA ALA A 103 4.72 -4.01 5.23
C ALA A 103 4.34 -2.52 5.07
N TYR A 104 5.16 -1.79 4.31
CA TYR A 104 4.96 -0.38 4.02
C TYR A 104 4.77 -0.15 2.53
N ILE A 105 3.62 0.39 2.15
CA ILE A 105 3.26 0.70 0.76
C ILE A 105 2.99 2.19 0.70
N PHE A 106 3.76 2.93 -0.10
CA PHE A 106 3.66 4.37 -0.12
C PHE A 106 3.79 4.93 -1.53
N THR A 107 3.07 6.03 -1.78
CA THR A 107 3.00 6.65 -3.11
C THR A 107 3.60 8.05 -3.15
N GLY A 108 4.05 8.60 -2.02
CA GLY A 108 4.71 9.90 -1.91
C GLY A 108 6.24 9.82 -1.84
N ASN A 109 6.93 10.78 -2.45
CA ASN A 109 8.36 11.03 -2.27
C ASN A 109 8.64 12.53 -2.48
N HIS A 110 9.91 12.93 -2.47
CA HIS A 110 10.33 14.29 -2.78
C HIS A 110 11.33 14.33 -3.93
N ASN A 111 11.29 15.39 -4.72
CA ASN A 111 12.27 15.64 -5.75
C ASN A 111 13.60 16.11 -5.12
N TYR A 112 14.44 15.15 -4.73
CA TYR A 112 15.75 15.45 -4.16
C TYR A 112 16.73 16.13 -5.14
N LYS A 113 16.36 16.26 -6.43
CA LYS A 113 17.14 16.97 -7.44
C LYS A 113 16.82 18.45 -7.54
N THR A 114 15.73 18.93 -6.92
CA THR A 114 15.38 20.36 -6.88
C THR A 114 15.73 20.95 -5.52
N GLN A 115 16.02 22.25 -5.50
CA GLN A 115 16.25 22.99 -4.26
C GLN A 115 14.99 23.03 -3.38
N SER A 116 13.80 23.09 -3.99
CA SER A 116 12.50 23.17 -3.32
C SER A 116 12.08 21.86 -2.62
N PHE A 117 12.66 20.71 -3.02
CA PHE A 117 12.33 19.39 -2.46
C PHE A 117 10.83 19.06 -2.57
N ASP A 118 10.21 19.43 -3.69
CA ASP A 118 8.77 19.32 -3.87
C ASP A 118 8.26 17.88 -3.82
N LEU A 119 7.00 17.74 -3.42
CA LEU A 119 6.30 16.45 -3.40
C LEU A 119 6.28 15.84 -4.81
N ILE A 120 6.51 14.52 -4.87
CA ILE A 120 6.25 13.68 -6.04
C ILE A 120 5.30 12.59 -5.58
N ILE A 121 4.26 12.32 -6.38
CA ILE A 121 3.37 11.18 -6.15
C ILE A 121 3.40 10.23 -7.35
N LYS A 122 3.45 8.93 -7.09
CA LYS A 122 3.36 7.89 -8.12
C LYS A 122 2.52 6.71 -7.61
N PRO A 123 1.56 6.21 -8.40
CA PRO A 123 0.68 5.14 -7.98
C PRO A 123 1.46 3.84 -7.75
N VAL A 124 0.91 2.96 -6.92
CA VAL A 124 1.42 1.59 -6.73
C VAL A 124 0.35 0.61 -7.19
N ILE A 125 0.76 -0.41 -7.95
CA ILE A 125 -0.12 -1.45 -8.46
C ILE A 125 0.41 -2.79 -7.98
N ILE A 126 -0.44 -3.54 -7.29
CA ILE A 126 -0.16 -4.89 -6.79
C ILE A 126 -1.15 -5.81 -7.47
N GLU A 127 -0.71 -6.57 -8.46
CA GLU A 127 -1.57 -7.43 -9.27
C GLU A 127 -1.96 -8.73 -8.54
N ASP A 128 -2.77 -9.55 -9.21
CA ASP A 128 -3.35 -10.76 -8.64
C ASP A 128 -2.28 -11.75 -8.15
N GLY A 129 -2.56 -12.42 -7.03
CA GLY A 129 -1.70 -13.48 -6.48
C GLY A 129 -0.36 -13.01 -5.89
N VAL A 130 -0.08 -11.70 -5.89
CA VAL A 130 1.15 -11.14 -5.32
C VAL A 130 1.21 -11.39 -3.82
N TRP A 131 2.43 -11.69 -3.33
CA TRP A 131 2.72 -11.73 -1.91
C TRP A 131 3.78 -10.70 -1.54
N ILE A 132 3.40 -9.74 -0.71
CA ILE A 132 4.30 -8.78 -0.06
C ILE A 132 4.63 -9.33 1.33
N GLY A 133 5.88 -9.73 1.51
CA GLY A 133 6.40 -10.33 2.73
C GLY A 133 6.43 -9.38 3.92
N ALA A 134 6.60 -9.94 5.11
CA ALA A 134 6.55 -9.15 6.34
C ALA A 134 7.65 -8.08 6.35
N LYS A 135 7.34 -6.87 6.83
CA LYS A 135 8.25 -5.72 6.87
C LYS A 135 8.86 -5.33 5.52
N ALA A 136 8.30 -5.82 4.40
CA ALA A 136 8.74 -5.41 3.08
C ALA A 136 8.20 -4.02 2.72
N ILE A 137 8.88 -3.34 1.79
CA ILE A 137 8.58 -1.97 1.40
C ILE A 137 8.34 -1.92 -0.10
N VAL A 138 7.23 -1.31 -0.52
CA VAL A 138 6.90 -1.04 -1.93
C VAL A 138 6.95 0.47 -2.18
N CYS A 139 7.93 0.90 -2.97
CA CYS A 139 8.18 2.31 -3.25
C CYS A 139 7.20 2.92 -4.27
N PRO A 140 7.12 4.27 -4.34
CA PRO A 140 6.24 4.96 -5.28
C PRO A 140 6.51 4.60 -6.73
N GLY A 141 5.44 4.31 -7.49
CA GLY A 141 5.52 3.99 -8.91
C GLY A 141 5.80 2.53 -9.23
N VAL A 142 5.98 1.67 -8.22
CA VAL A 142 6.23 0.24 -8.43
C VAL A 142 4.95 -0.49 -8.80
N ARG A 143 5.04 -1.31 -9.85
CA ARG A 143 4.09 -2.36 -10.17
C ARG A 143 4.65 -3.72 -9.76
N CYS A 144 3.99 -4.39 -8.82
CA CYS A 144 4.25 -5.79 -8.51
C CYS A 144 3.36 -6.64 -9.43
N LYS A 145 3.94 -7.26 -10.47
CA LYS A 145 3.16 -8.03 -11.44
C LYS A 145 2.69 -9.37 -10.88
N SER A 146 1.71 -9.95 -11.56
CA SER A 146 0.98 -11.18 -11.20
C SER A 146 1.86 -12.25 -10.55
N HIS A 147 1.45 -12.72 -9.38
CA HIS A 147 2.10 -13.78 -8.60
C HIS A 147 3.57 -13.53 -8.18
N SER A 148 4.10 -12.33 -8.35
CA SER A 148 5.42 -11.98 -7.80
C SER A 148 5.45 -12.07 -6.26
N ILE A 149 6.65 -12.32 -5.71
CA ILE A 149 6.89 -12.32 -4.27
C ILE A 149 7.94 -11.28 -3.95
N LEU A 150 7.62 -10.34 -3.04
CA LEU A 150 8.60 -9.51 -2.38
C LEU A 150 8.90 -10.13 -1.01
N SER A 151 10.07 -10.72 -0.84
CA SER A 151 10.40 -11.46 0.38
C SER A 151 10.45 -10.57 1.63
N VAL A 152 10.43 -11.19 2.81
CA VAL A 152 10.55 -10.52 4.11
C VAL A 152 11.66 -9.46 4.12
N GLY A 153 11.35 -8.27 4.65
CA GLY A 153 12.29 -7.15 4.79
C GLY A 153 12.86 -6.59 3.49
N SER A 154 12.33 -6.98 2.32
CA SER A 154 12.86 -6.53 1.03
C SER A 154 12.24 -5.21 0.59
N VAL A 155 12.97 -4.43 -0.23
CA VAL A 155 12.56 -3.09 -0.68
C VAL A 155 12.44 -3.06 -2.19
N ALA A 156 11.21 -3.04 -2.70
CA ALA A 156 10.95 -2.90 -4.13
C ALA A 156 11.08 -1.43 -4.54
N THR A 157 12.17 -1.13 -5.26
CA THR A 157 12.43 0.19 -5.86
C THR A 157 12.16 0.23 -7.36
N LYS A 158 11.80 -0.92 -7.95
CA LYS A 158 11.49 -1.16 -9.36
C LYS A 158 10.37 -2.20 -9.45
N ASP A 159 9.74 -2.30 -10.61
CA ASP A 159 8.70 -3.29 -10.88
C ASP A 159 9.19 -4.72 -10.62
N LEU A 160 8.27 -5.56 -10.15
CA LEU A 160 8.51 -6.98 -9.94
C LEU A 160 7.93 -7.76 -11.11
N GLU A 161 8.72 -8.64 -11.71
CA GLU A 161 8.28 -9.50 -12.80
C GLU A 161 7.36 -10.62 -12.32
N GLU A 162 6.45 -11.04 -13.20
CA GLU A 162 5.48 -12.11 -12.93
C GLU A 162 6.18 -13.40 -12.48
N TYR A 163 5.53 -14.14 -11.59
CA TYR A 163 6.00 -15.44 -11.09
C TYR A 163 7.48 -15.41 -10.68
N THR A 164 7.94 -14.33 -10.05
CA THR A 164 9.35 -14.16 -9.67
C THR A 164 9.47 -13.78 -8.20
N VAL A 165 10.42 -14.41 -7.51
CA VAL A 165 10.74 -14.13 -6.11
C VAL A 165 11.87 -13.12 -6.04
N TYR A 166 11.60 -12.00 -5.39
CA TYR A 166 12.55 -10.90 -5.15
C TYR A 166 13.00 -10.89 -3.69
N GLN A 167 14.27 -10.55 -3.47
CA GLN A 167 14.85 -10.45 -2.14
C GLN A 167 15.93 -9.35 -2.08
N GLY A 168 15.97 -8.62 -0.96
CA GLY A 168 17.05 -7.67 -0.64
C GLY A 168 16.59 -6.21 -0.54
N ASN A 169 17.53 -5.33 -0.23
CA ASN A 169 17.36 -3.88 -0.22
C ASN A 169 18.54 -3.24 -0.98
N PRO A 170 18.37 -2.81 -2.24
CA PRO A 170 17.15 -2.95 -3.05
C PRO A 170 16.87 -4.41 -3.42
N ALA A 171 15.60 -4.74 -3.64
CA ALA A 171 15.18 -6.08 -3.99
C ALA A 171 15.60 -6.45 -5.42
N VAL A 172 16.17 -7.64 -5.60
CA VAL A 172 16.59 -8.18 -6.90
C VAL A 172 15.94 -9.55 -7.15
N PRO A 173 15.68 -9.93 -8.41
CA PRO A 173 15.11 -11.23 -8.72
C PRO A 173 16.08 -12.34 -8.29
N LYS A 174 15.57 -13.38 -7.64
CA LYS A 174 16.36 -14.52 -7.15
C LYS A 174 16.03 -15.82 -7.84
N ARG A 175 14.75 -16.09 -8.05
CA ARG A 175 14.26 -17.33 -8.69
C ARG A 175 12.84 -17.15 -9.20
N LYS A 176 12.39 -18.04 -10.06
CA LYS A 176 10.97 -18.16 -10.42
C LYS A 176 10.17 -18.73 -9.25
N ARG A 177 8.94 -18.24 -9.10
CA ARG A 177 7.91 -18.82 -8.22
C ARG A 177 7.22 -19.90 -9.03
N ILE A 178 7.34 -21.14 -8.57
CA ILE A 178 6.62 -22.28 -9.11
C ILE A 178 5.45 -22.52 -8.17
N ILE A 179 4.24 -22.56 -8.72
CA ILE A 179 3.03 -22.96 -7.99
C ILE A 179 2.80 -24.41 -8.37
N ASP A 180 2.89 -25.28 -7.38
CA ASP A 180 2.57 -26.69 -7.52
C ASP A 180 1.11 -26.86 -7.07
N ASP A 181 0.27 -27.33 -7.99
CA ASP A 181 -1.15 -27.59 -7.72
C ASP A 181 -1.34 -28.89 -6.92
N GLY A 182 -0.25 -29.61 -6.64
CA GLY A 182 -0.25 -30.80 -5.78
C GLY A 182 -1.06 -31.97 -6.36
N THR A 183 -1.27 -31.97 -7.67
CA THR A 183 -1.86 -33.10 -8.43
C THR A 183 -0.78 -33.95 -9.07
#